data_AF-A0AA35IDA6-F1
#
_entry.id   AF-A0AA35IDA6-F1
#
_cell.length_a   1.000
_cell.length_b   1.000
_cell.length_c   1.000
_cell.angle_alpha   90.00
_cell.angle_beta   90.00
_cell.angle_gamma   90.00
#
_symmetry.space_group_name_H-M   'P 1'
#
loop_
_entity.id
_entity.type
_entity.pdbx_description
1 polymer ?
#
loop_
_entity_poly.entity_id
_entity_poly.type
_entity_poly.pdbx_seq_one_letter_code
_entity_poly.pdbx_strand_id
1 'polypeptide(L)'
;MTNASVNSATSAPACSACIPIRWHKNKHWSPPNWTAITHNEVAIPQATVEFTVLLPGFVLGVSEWSGSLSALRDDQGMDVFPIAPSGHIVGAGLVLHFENTLTNQNHVSLQLAYSANQGLDEDHETHSIFRLER
;
A
#
# COMPACT_ATOMS: atom_id res chain seq x y z
N MET A 1 -48.61 -34.72 -4.11
CA MET A 1 -48.15 -34.09 -2.86
C MET A 1 -46.70 -34.49 -2.67
N THR A 2 -45.75 -33.70 -3.18
CA THR A 2 -44.81 -32.85 -2.38
C THR A 2 -44.01 -33.68 -1.36
N ASN A 3 -42.68 -33.75 -1.35
CA ASN A 3 -41.66 -32.82 -1.82
C ASN A 3 -40.32 -33.54 -2.06
N ALA A 4 -39.54 -33.07 -3.03
CA ALA A 4 -38.13 -33.39 -3.19
C ALA A 4 -37.29 -32.38 -2.39
N SER A 5 -36.22 -32.81 -1.72
CA SER A 5 -35.14 -31.91 -1.32
C SER A 5 -33.78 -32.55 -1.64
N VAL A 6 -33.20 -32.06 -2.72
CA VAL A 6 -31.81 -32.24 -3.10
C VAL A 6 -30.98 -31.29 -2.24
N ASN A 7 -30.05 -31.81 -1.45
CA ASN A 7 -29.08 -30.98 -0.73
C ASN A 7 -27.83 -30.83 -1.60
N SER A 8 -27.83 -29.81 -2.46
CA SER A 8 -26.65 -29.31 -3.14
C SER A 8 -25.92 -28.34 -2.21
N ALA A 9 -24.77 -28.72 -1.68
CA ALA A 9 -23.86 -27.79 -1.01
C ALA A 9 -22.79 -27.34 -2.01
N THR A 10 -23.00 -26.14 -2.51
CA THR A 10 -22.16 -25.33 -3.39
C THR A 10 -20.71 -25.26 -2.91
N SER A 11 -19.77 -25.49 -3.83
CA SER A 11 -18.35 -25.20 -3.68
C SER A 11 -18.13 -23.71 -3.39
N ALA A 12 -17.52 -23.39 -2.26
CA ALA A 12 -17.05 -22.04 -1.98
C ALA A 12 -16.01 -21.60 -3.03
N PRO A 13 -16.03 -20.32 -3.48
CA PRO A 13 -15.02 -19.84 -4.41
C PRO A 13 -13.66 -19.79 -3.71
N ALA A 14 -12.64 -20.22 -4.44
CA ALA A 14 -11.25 -20.10 -4.03
C ALA A 14 -10.91 -18.63 -3.79
N CYS A 15 -10.47 -18.30 -2.59
CA CYS A 15 -9.94 -16.98 -2.28
C CYS A 15 -8.70 -16.73 -3.18
N SER A 16 -8.82 -15.73 -4.05
CA SER A 16 -7.70 -15.13 -4.78
C SER A 16 -6.59 -14.76 -3.79
N ALA A 17 -5.36 -15.03 -4.20
CA ALA A 17 -4.13 -14.93 -3.42
C ALA A 17 -4.10 -13.73 -2.46
N CYS A 18 -4.03 -14.02 -1.16
CA CYS A 18 -3.65 -13.03 -0.16
C CYS A 18 -2.15 -12.78 -0.31
N ILE A 19 -1.77 -11.63 -0.86
CA ILE A 19 -0.38 -11.19 -0.92
C ILE A 19 0.04 -10.83 0.52
N PRO A 20 1.08 -11.45 1.09
CA PRO A 20 1.49 -11.15 2.44
C PRO A 20 2.21 -9.79 2.49
N ILE A 21 1.66 -8.83 3.22
CA ILE A 21 2.34 -7.59 3.59
C ILE A 21 3.43 -8.00 4.62
N ARG A 22 4.69 -8.08 4.20
CA ARG A 22 5.80 -8.43 5.09
C ARG A 22 6.71 -7.24 5.32
N TRP A 23 6.95 -6.95 6.59
CA TRP A 23 8.01 -6.06 7.03
C TRP A 23 9.37 -6.73 6.89
N HIS A 24 10.27 -6.16 6.09
CA HIS A 24 11.67 -6.58 6.03
C HIS A 24 12.51 -5.81 7.05
N LYS A 25 12.87 -6.48 8.17
CA LYS A 25 13.95 -5.98 9.06
C LYS A 25 15.30 -6.21 8.38
N ASN A 26 16.02 -5.15 8.04
CA ASN A 26 17.40 -5.25 7.58
C ASN A 26 18.28 -5.82 8.73
N LYS A 27 18.88 -6.99 8.53
CA LYS A 27 19.70 -7.70 9.54
C LYS A 27 21.21 -7.51 9.35
N HIS A 28 21.65 -6.56 8.53
CA HIS A 28 23.08 -6.30 8.39
C HIS A 28 23.59 -5.49 9.59
N TRP A 29 24.27 -6.18 10.51
CA TRP A 29 25.04 -5.56 11.57
C TRP A 29 26.38 -5.07 11.01
N SER A 30 26.54 -3.76 10.86
CA SER A 30 27.85 -3.13 10.59
C SER A 30 28.52 -2.76 11.92
N PRO A 31 29.86 -2.94 12.05
CA PRO A 31 30.58 -2.53 13.25
C PRO A 31 30.34 -1.05 13.57
N PRO A 32 30.14 -0.66 14.84
CA PRO A 32 29.87 0.72 15.20
C PRO A 32 31.04 1.63 14.82
N ASN A 33 30.73 2.80 14.27
CA ASN A 33 31.70 3.84 13.95
C ASN A 33 32.02 4.66 15.21
N TRP A 34 33.09 4.31 15.92
CA TRP A 34 33.49 4.95 17.18
C TRP A 34 33.94 6.42 17.02
N THR A 35 34.26 6.86 15.79
CA THR A 35 34.59 8.28 15.54
C THR A 35 33.36 9.21 15.55
N ALA A 36 32.14 8.66 15.49
CA ALA A 36 30.92 9.44 15.67
C ALA A 36 30.57 9.67 17.15
N ILE A 37 31.06 8.86 18.10
CA ILE A 37 30.58 8.84 19.51
C ILE A 37 30.98 10.10 20.32
N THR A 38 31.93 10.91 19.85
CA THR A 38 32.19 12.24 20.43
C THR A 38 31.17 13.29 20.04
N HIS A 39 30.32 12.99 19.06
CA HIS A 39 29.17 13.79 18.64
C HIS A 39 27.91 12.97 18.96
N ASN A 40 26.96 13.58 19.65
CA ASN A 40 25.83 12.88 20.27
C ASN A 40 24.76 12.42 19.25
N GLU A 41 25.16 11.77 18.16
CA GLU A 41 24.28 11.30 17.09
C GLU A 41 23.80 9.88 17.38
N VAL A 42 22.61 9.78 17.97
CA VAL A 42 21.85 8.53 18.06
C VAL A 42 21.42 8.14 16.64
N ALA A 43 21.84 6.97 16.16
CA ALA A 43 21.42 6.44 14.87
C ALA A 43 19.89 6.31 14.84
N ILE A 44 19.22 7.15 14.06
CA ILE A 44 17.76 7.18 13.99
C ILE A 44 17.31 5.97 13.15
N PRO A 45 16.43 5.09 13.67
CA PRO A 45 15.99 3.92 12.92
C PRO A 45 15.23 4.36 11.64
N GLN A 46 15.76 3.96 10.49
CA GLN A 46 15.10 4.09 9.21
C GLN A 46 14.22 2.86 8.98
N ALA A 47 12.95 3.05 8.63
CA ALA A 47 12.02 2.00 8.27
C ALA A 47 11.62 2.17 6.80
N THR A 48 11.75 1.10 6.02
CA THR A 48 11.21 1.07 4.65
C THR A 48 9.77 0.60 4.71
N VAL A 49 8.88 1.41 4.13
CA VAL A 49 7.46 1.11 3.99
C VAL A 49 7.15 0.81 2.53
N GLU A 50 6.40 -0.26 2.30
CA GLU A 50 6.09 -0.78 0.98
C GLU A 50 4.58 -1.02 0.82
N PHE A 51 3.99 -0.49 -0.24
CA PHE A 51 2.61 -0.76 -0.64
C PHE A 51 2.57 -1.24 -2.09
N THR A 52 1.78 -2.28 -2.36
CA THR A 52 1.46 -2.70 -3.73
C THR A 52 -0.05 -2.66 -3.91
N VAL A 53 -0.52 -1.87 -4.87
CA VAL A 53 -1.95 -1.69 -5.15
C VAL A 53 -2.23 -2.06 -6.60
N LEU A 54 -3.27 -2.86 -6.82
CA LEU A 54 -3.81 -3.14 -8.15
C LEU A 54 -5.01 -2.24 -8.40
N LEU A 55 -4.95 -1.45 -9.47
CA LEU A 55 -6.06 -0.69 -10.03
C LEU A 55 -6.71 -1.52 -11.17
N PRO A 56 -7.84 -2.19 -10.91
CA PRO A 56 -8.43 -3.11 -11.86
C PRO A 56 -9.02 -2.35 -13.05
N GLY A 57 -8.86 -2.91 -14.24
CA GLY A 57 -9.45 -2.34 -15.46
C GLY A 57 -8.86 -1.00 -15.89
N PHE A 58 -7.70 -0.61 -15.34
CA PHE A 58 -7.02 0.63 -15.72
C PHE A 58 -6.75 0.67 -17.23
N VAL A 59 -7.17 1.75 -17.88
CA VAL A 59 -6.93 2.01 -19.30
C VAL A 59 -6.08 3.27 -19.46
N LEU A 60 -4.94 3.14 -20.13
CA LEU A 60 -4.01 4.24 -20.36
C LEU A 60 -4.69 5.36 -21.16
N GLY A 61 -4.59 6.60 -20.66
CA GLY A 61 -5.16 7.78 -21.30
C GLY A 61 -6.66 7.97 -21.10
N VAL A 62 -7.29 7.08 -20.31
CA VAL A 62 -8.70 7.17 -19.93
C VAL A 62 -8.80 7.23 -18.42
N SER A 63 -8.28 6.21 -17.74
CA SER A 63 -8.33 6.11 -16.29
C SER A 63 -7.33 7.05 -15.61
N GLU A 64 -7.73 7.59 -14.46
CA GLU A 64 -6.94 8.51 -13.66
C GLU A 64 -6.73 7.95 -12.25
N TRP A 65 -5.57 8.24 -11.67
CA TRP A 65 -5.31 7.95 -10.28
C TRP A 65 -4.45 9.05 -9.67
N SER A 66 -4.62 9.26 -8.37
CA SER A 66 -3.75 10.11 -7.58
C SER A 66 -3.53 9.47 -6.21
N GLY A 67 -2.45 9.85 -5.53
CA GLY A 67 -2.19 9.33 -4.20
C GLY A 67 -1.40 10.29 -3.34
N SER A 68 -1.41 10.04 -2.04
CA SER A 68 -0.59 10.73 -1.05
C SER A 68 -0.12 9.73 0.01
N LEU A 69 1.13 9.88 0.45
CA LEU A 69 1.67 9.14 1.57
C LEU A 69 1.82 10.09 2.74
N SER A 70 1.28 9.72 3.89
CA SER A 70 1.38 10.54 5.09
C SER A 70 1.65 9.71 6.34
N ALA A 71 2.20 10.36 7.36
CA ALA A 71 2.33 9.80 8.70
C ALA A 71 1.77 10.79 9.72
N LEU A 72 1.14 10.24 10.76
CA LEU A 72 0.68 11.04 11.89
C LEU A 72 1.82 11.13 12.90
N ARG A 73 2.23 12.36 13.22
CA ARG A 73 3.19 12.65 14.27
C ARG A 73 2.50 12.62 15.64
N ASP A 74 3.29 12.35 16.68
CA ASP A 74 2.81 12.29 18.06
C ASP A 74 2.19 13.62 18.56
N ASP A 75 2.58 14.75 17.97
CA ASP A 75 2.03 16.09 18.24
C ASP A 75 0.74 16.40 17.47
N GLN A 76 0.10 15.38 16.88
CA GLN A 76 -1.06 15.48 15.98
C GLN A 76 -0.78 16.20 14.65
N GLY A 77 0.48 16.53 14.35
CA GLY A 77 0.89 17.00 13.03
C GLY A 77 0.83 15.88 11.99
N MET A 78 0.66 16.25 10.72
CA MET A 78 0.70 15.30 9.60
C MET A 78 1.92 15.60 8.73
N ASP A 79 2.80 14.61 8.59
CA ASP A 79 3.88 14.66 7.60
C ASP A 79 3.37 14.08 6.30
N VAL A 80 3.55 14.82 5.19
CA VAL A 80 3.23 14.35 3.85
C VAL A 80 4.54 14.10 3.10
N PHE A 81 4.67 12.92 2.53
CA PHE A 81 5.86 12.48 1.82
C PHE A 81 5.63 12.47 0.32
N PRO A 82 6.64 12.87 -0.48
CA PRO A 82 6.55 12.71 -1.93
C PRO A 82 6.45 11.22 -2.28
N ILE A 83 5.62 10.92 -3.27
CA ILE A 83 5.48 9.57 -3.82
C ILE A 83 5.92 9.56 -5.28
N ALA A 84 6.65 8.51 -5.64
CA ALA A 84 7.04 8.22 -7.01
C ALA A 84 6.90 6.70 -7.21
N PRO A 85 5.66 6.18 -7.33
CA PRO A 85 5.47 4.75 -7.47
C PRO A 85 6.03 4.25 -8.79
N SER A 86 6.50 3.00 -8.79
CA SER A 86 6.71 2.27 -10.03
C SER A 86 5.38 1.70 -10.51
N GLY A 87 5.07 1.90 -11.80
CA GLY A 87 3.81 1.50 -12.42
C GLY A 87 4.04 0.39 -13.43
N HIS A 88 3.23 -0.67 -13.36
CA HIS A 88 3.28 -1.80 -14.27
C HIS A 88 1.89 -2.12 -14.83
N ILE A 89 1.74 -1.99 -16.16
CA ILE A 89 0.52 -2.41 -16.84
C ILE A 89 0.55 -3.93 -17.01
N VAL A 90 -0.51 -4.59 -16.55
CA VAL A 90 -0.73 -6.03 -16.63
C VAL A 90 -2.11 -6.30 -17.21
N GLY A 91 -2.40 -7.55 -17.59
CA GLY A 91 -3.71 -7.90 -18.19
C GLY A 91 -4.92 -7.58 -17.29
N ALA A 92 -4.73 -7.45 -15.98
CA ALA A 92 -5.78 -7.10 -15.02
C ALA A 92 -5.94 -5.58 -14.79
N GLY A 93 -5.02 -4.73 -15.26
CA GLY A 93 -5.02 -3.28 -15.00
C GLY A 93 -3.62 -2.74 -14.69
N LEU A 94 -3.54 -1.75 -13.79
CA LEU A 94 -2.28 -1.10 -13.39
C LEU A 94 -1.88 -1.53 -11.99
N VAL A 95 -0.66 -2.04 -11.84
CA VAL A 95 -0.03 -2.27 -10.54
C VAL A 95 0.82 -1.06 -10.18
N LEU A 96 0.57 -0.48 -9.01
CA LEU A 96 1.36 0.59 -8.42
C LEU A 96 2.14 0.04 -7.24
N HIS A 97 3.45 0.21 -7.27
CA HIS A 97 4.35 -0.16 -6.18
C HIS A 97 4.98 1.10 -5.58
N PHE A 98 4.73 1.31 -4.29
CA PHE A 98 5.21 2.45 -3.52
C PHE A 98 6.26 1.95 -2.53
N GLU A 99 7.43 2.57 -2.55
CA GLU A 99 8.49 2.32 -1.59
C GLU A 99 8.98 3.66 -1.03
N ASN A 100 9.02 3.79 0.30
CA ASN A 100 9.53 5.00 0.94
C ASN A 100 10.32 4.65 2.20
N THR A 101 11.46 5.33 2.39
CA THR A 101 12.28 5.18 3.60
C THR A 101 11.95 6.31 4.55
N LEU A 102 11.27 5.98 5.64
CA LEU A 102 10.75 6.92 6.61
C LEU A 102 11.56 6.83 7.91
N THR A 103 11.89 7.99 8.47
CA THR A 103 12.69 8.11 9.69
C THR A 103 11.75 8.36 10.86
N ASN A 104 11.83 7.54 11.91
CA ASN A 104 11.10 7.73 13.17
C ASN A 104 9.56 7.81 13.06
N GLN A 105 8.97 7.07 12.12
CA GLN A 105 7.51 6.96 11.97
C GLN A 105 7.02 5.58 12.45
N ASN A 106 5.94 5.58 13.25
CA ASN A 106 5.30 4.35 13.75
C ASN A 106 4.06 3.96 12.94
N HIS A 107 3.47 4.92 12.22
CA HIS A 107 2.24 4.74 11.47
C HIS A 107 2.35 5.47 10.15
N VAL A 108 1.90 4.82 9.07
CA VAL A 108 1.94 5.40 7.72
C VAL A 108 0.63 5.07 7.01
N SER A 109 0.09 6.07 6.31
CA SER A 109 -1.13 5.98 5.54
C SER A 109 -0.87 6.31 4.07
N LEU A 110 -1.30 5.42 3.17
CA LEU A 110 -1.40 5.70 1.74
C LEU A 110 -2.85 6.00 1.40
N GLN A 111 -3.12 7.21 0.95
CA GLN A 111 -4.41 7.58 0.36
C GLN A 111 -4.30 7.43 -1.15
N LEU A 112 -5.30 6.83 -1.77
CA LEU A 112 -5.36 6.61 -3.20
C LEU A 112 -6.76 6.94 -3.71
N ALA A 113 -6.83 7.80 -4.72
CA ALA A 113 -8.04 8.08 -5.47
C ALA A 113 -7.90 7.49 -6.87
N TYR A 114 -8.94 6.84 -7.36
CA TYR A 114 -8.95 6.17 -8.67
C TYR A 114 -10.29 6.36 -9.37
N SER A 115 -10.23 6.77 -10.62
CA SER A 115 -11.40 6.87 -11.51
C SER A 115 -11.13 6.07 -12.78
N ALA A 116 -12.01 5.10 -13.08
CA ALA A 116 -11.88 4.29 -14.28
C ALA A 116 -12.18 5.12 -15.55
N ASN A 117 -13.07 6.12 -15.44
CA ASN A 117 -13.52 7.02 -16.50
C ASN A 117 -14.07 6.28 -17.73
N GLN A 118 -14.72 5.14 -17.52
CA GLN A 118 -15.28 4.33 -18.60
C GLN A 118 -16.47 3.48 -18.14
N GLY A 119 -17.36 3.18 -19.09
CA GLY A 119 -18.50 2.30 -18.85
C GLY A 119 -19.54 2.91 -17.91
N LEU A 120 -20.09 2.11 -17.01
CA LEU A 120 -21.08 2.58 -16.01
C LEU A 120 -20.46 3.35 -14.85
N ASP A 121 -19.13 3.44 -14.79
CA ASP A 121 -18.33 3.99 -13.69
C ASP A 121 -17.61 5.28 -14.12
N GLU A 122 -18.10 5.94 -15.17
CA GLU A 122 -17.43 7.08 -15.82
C GLU A 122 -17.23 8.28 -14.88
N ASP A 123 -18.16 8.50 -13.95
CA ASP A 123 -18.13 9.63 -13.00
C ASP A 123 -17.79 9.21 -11.56
N HIS A 124 -17.40 7.94 -11.35
CA HIS A 124 -17.22 7.41 -10.01
C HIS A 124 -15.75 7.32 -9.63
N GLU A 125 -15.38 8.11 -8.62
CA GLU A 125 -14.05 8.11 -8.02
C GLU A 125 -14.05 7.26 -6.75
N THR A 126 -13.19 6.25 -6.70
CA THR A 126 -12.98 5.41 -5.54
C THR A 126 -11.84 5.96 -4.68
N HIS A 127 -12.14 6.21 -3.40
CA HIS A 127 -11.16 6.65 -2.40
C HIS A 127 -10.79 5.51 -1.46
N SER A 128 -9.51 5.17 -1.38
CA SER A 128 -8.97 4.12 -0.51
C SER A 128 -7.91 4.67 0.42
N ILE A 129 -7.90 4.18 1.66
CA ILE A 129 -6.89 4.50 2.67
C ILE A 129 -6.28 3.20 3.19
N PHE A 130 -5.00 2.99 2.94
CA PHE A 130 -4.23 1.87 3.45
C PHE A 130 -3.40 2.34 4.62
N ARG A 131 -3.48 1.65 5.76
CA ARG A 131 -2.74 1.99 6.98
C ARG A 131 -1.78 0.87 7.33
N LEU A 132 -0.58 1.26 7.72
CA LEU A 132 0.46 0.36 8.17
C LEU A 132 0.99 0.85 9.52
N GLU A 133 0.97 -0.03 10.51
CA GLU A 133 1.37 0.24 11.90
C GLU A 133 2.53 -0.68 12.28
N ARG A 134 3.42 -0.22 13.16
CA ARG A 134 4.62 -0.96 13.63
C ARG A 134 4.38 -1.71 14.94
#